data_AF-K1SF00-F1
#
_entry.id   AF-K1SF00-F1
#
_cell.length_a   1.000
_cell.length_b   1.000
_cell.length_c   1.000
_cell.angle_alpha   90.00
_cell.angle_beta   90.00
_cell.angle_gamma   90.00
#
_symmetry.space_group_name_H-M   'P 1'
#
loop_
_entity.id
_entity.type
_entity.pdbx_description
1 polymer ?
#
loop_
_entity_poly.entity_id
_entity_poly.type
_entity_poly.pdbx_seq_one_letter_code
_entity_poly.pdbx_strand_id
1 'polypeptide(L)'
;YAGAETVPASNDTTKLEKSIIAMFGKEEEVRGKISKLRDAIVVFVDLIKAELGKNEQRSKLLVDAVKQMRQENDVSSKALQDKLEVMNNSPQKKLVTHRFEPTSKNVLLFIGGLALSLVISIWGNLTQWREHQDWEEADLKYRALKMVLPSNDPNIRYIEKHFNVQRDEDIIDKLRTQVDVYEDSVYHYHKMVEIASYKDSIARQLIDESNRIKMQVNRKKK
;
A
#
# COMPACT_ATOMS: atom_id res chain seq x y z
N TYR A 1 11.49 146.24 7.37
CA TYR A 1 12.37 147.16 6.63
C TYR A 1 13.46 146.33 5.95
N ALA A 2 13.68 146.60 4.66
CA ALA A 2 14.55 145.87 3.74
C ALA A 2 16.05 146.18 3.94
N GLY A 3 16.93 145.35 3.37
CA GLY A 3 18.35 145.69 3.18
C GLY A 3 19.17 144.50 2.68
N ALA A 4 19.67 144.60 1.44
CA ALA A 4 20.55 143.65 0.76
C ALA A 4 22.04 144.00 0.96
N GLU A 5 22.93 143.03 0.86
CA GLU A 5 24.37 143.26 0.61
C GLU A 5 25.04 142.01 -0.01
N THR A 6 26.04 142.24 -0.86
CA THR A 6 26.63 141.31 -1.83
C THR A 6 28.12 141.00 -1.54
N VAL A 7 28.62 139.90 -2.17
CA VAL A 7 30.03 139.57 -2.54
C VAL A 7 30.88 138.78 -1.49
N PRO A 8 31.90 137.92 -1.82
CA PRO A 8 32.41 137.34 -3.10
C PRO A 8 32.54 135.79 -3.17
N ALA A 9 32.76 135.27 -4.40
CA ALA A 9 33.22 133.92 -4.72
C ALA A 9 34.68 133.93 -5.21
N SER A 10 35.58 133.10 -4.67
CA SER A 10 36.83 132.60 -5.31
C SER A 10 37.71 131.82 -4.32
N ASN A 11 37.42 130.53 -4.10
CA ASN A 11 38.36 129.54 -3.52
C ASN A 11 38.01 128.06 -3.85
N ASP A 12 36.93 127.80 -4.60
CA ASP A 12 36.34 126.45 -4.73
C ASP A 12 36.89 125.57 -5.87
N THR A 13 37.67 126.10 -6.81
CA THR A 13 38.07 125.35 -8.02
C THR A 13 39.08 124.22 -7.75
N THR A 14 40.03 124.41 -6.84
CA THR A 14 41.03 123.38 -6.47
C THR A 14 40.46 122.24 -5.64
N LYS A 15 39.40 122.52 -4.88
CA LYS A 15 38.63 121.54 -4.10
C LYS A 15 37.79 120.64 -5.00
N LEU A 16 37.27 121.21 -6.10
CA LEU A 16 36.51 120.49 -7.11
C LEU A 16 37.39 119.49 -7.88
N GLU A 17 38.57 119.89 -8.36
CA GLU A 17 39.49 119.00 -9.09
C GLU A 17 39.97 117.80 -8.26
N LYS A 18 40.32 118.03 -6.97
CA LYS A 18 40.65 116.93 -6.05
C LYS A 18 39.49 115.96 -5.83
N SER A 19 38.26 116.48 -5.77
CA SER A 19 37.05 115.66 -5.60
C SER A 19 36.74 114.84 -6.85
N ILE A 20 37.02 115.37 -8.04
CA ILE A 20 36.86 114.66 -9.32
C ILE A 20 37.85 113.49 -9.42
N ILE A 21 39.14 113.71 -9.15
CA ILE A 21 40.15 112.64 -9.19
C ILE A 21 39.85 111.55 -8.15
N ALA A 22 39.41 111.94 -6.95
CA ALA A 22 39.00 111.00 -5.91
C ALA A 22 37.73 110.21 -6.29
N MET A 23 36.80 110.82 -7.04
CA MET A 23 35.63 110.10 -7.58
C MET A 23 36.04 109.06 -8.62
N PHE A 24 36.90 109.41 -9.58
CA PHE A 24 37.37 108.46 -10.59
C PHE A 24 38.10 107.26 -9.98
N GLY A 25 38.94 107.48 -8.98
CA GLY A 25 39.60 106.37 -8.27
C GLY A 25 38.62 105.42 -7.56
N LYS A 26 37.56 105.95 -6.95
CA LYS A 26 36.49 105.13 -6.33
C LYS A 26 35.66 104.40 -7.37
N GLU A 27 35.37 105.04 -8.50
CA GLU A 27 34.61 104.43 -9.59
C GLU A 27 35.36 103.23 -10.19
N GLU A 28 36.67 103.34 -10.36
CA GLU A 28 37.51 102.27 -10.88
C GLU A 28 37.62 101.09 -9.89
N GLU A 29 37.71 101.36 -8.58
CA GLU A 29 37.63 100.32 -7.54
C GLU A 29 36.28 99.60 -7.53
N VAL A 30 35.17 100.34 -7.68
CA VAL A 30 33.82 99.77 -7.80
C VAL A 30 33.72 98.92 -9.07
N ARG A 31 34.27 99.39 -10.19
CA ARG A 31 34.29 98.65 -11.46
C ARG A 31 35.09 97.34 -11.34
N GLY A 32 36.22 97.35 -10.62
CA GLY A 32 37.01 96.15 -10.30
C GLY A 32 36.34 95.18 -9.33
N LYS A 33 35.52 95.67 -8.38
CA LYS A 33 34.68 94.81 -7.52
C LYS A 33 33.53 94.17 -8.31
N ILE A 34 32.93 94.92 -9.22
CA ILE A 34 31.87 94.42 -10.12
C ILE A 34 32.42 93.35 -11.07
N SER A 35 33.64 93.52 -11.61
CA SER A 35 34.24 92.50 -12.47
C SER A 35 34.51 91.19 -11.71
N LYS A 36 35.06 91.25 -10.49
CA LYS A 36 35.24 90.07 -9.64
C LYS A 36 33.94 89.37 -9.29
N LEU A 37 32.88 90.14 -9.02
CA LEU A 37 31.54 89.60 -8.76
C LEU A 37 30.98 88.89 -10.00
N ARG A 38 31.16 89.48 -11.19
CA ARG A 38 30.76 88.87 -12.46
C ARG A 38 31.48 87.54 -12.70
N ASP A 39 32.80 87.50 -12.49
CA ASP A 39 33.58 86.28 -12.67
C ASP A 39 33.14 85.18 -11.70
N ALA A 40 32.88 85.52 -10.44
CA ALA A 40 32.34 84.58 -9.46
C ALA A 40 30.95 84.04 -9.88
N ILE A 41 30.06 84.91 -10.37
CA ILE A 41 28.74 84.50 -10.86
C ILE A 41 28.86 83.53 -12.04
N VAL A 42 29.79 83.77 -12.98
CA VAL A 42 30.02 82.86 -14.11
C VAL A 42 30.45 81.47 -13.63
N VAL A 43 31.40 81.39 -12.70
CA VAL A 43 31.84 80.10 -12.12
C VAL A 43 30.68 79.38 -11.41
N PHE A 44 29.84 80.10 -10.67
CA PHE A 44 28.66 79.51 -10.02
C PHE A 44 27.64 78.99 -11.04
N VAL A 45 27.41 79.69 -12.14
CA VAL A 45 26.50 79.26 -13.20
C VAL A 45 27.00 77.97 -13.87
N ASP A 46 28.30 77.86 -14.13
CA ASP A 46 28.88 76.65 -14.72
C ASP A 46 28.83 75.45 -13.77
N LEU A 47 29.04 75.68 -12.47
CA LEU A 47 28.88 74.65 -11.43
C LEU A 47 27.43 74.15 -11.35
N ILE A 48 26.44 75.06 -11.38
CA ILE A 48 25.02 74.70 -11.35
C ILE A 48 24.65 73.87 -12.58
N LYS A 49 25.12 74.27 -13.78
CA LYS A 49 24.88 73.50 -15.02
C LYS A 49 25.46 72.09 -14.96
N ALA A 50 26.68 71.94 -14.42
CA ALA A 50 27.33 70.64 -14.27
C ALA A 50 26.56 69.71 -13.32
N GLU A 51 26.12 70.22 -12.17
CA GLU A 51 25.36 69.42 -11.18
C GLU A 51 23.97 69.03 -11.71
N LEU A 52 23.31 69.93 -12.44
CA LEU A 52 21.99 69.68 -13.02
C LEU A 52 22.05 68.60 -14.12
N GLY A 53 23.06 68.64 -14.99
CA GLY A 53 23.29 67.57 -15.98
C GLY A 53 23.61 66.22 -15.35
N LYS A 54 24.39 66.21 -14.26
CA LYS A 54 24.72 64.98 -13.51
C LYS A 54 23.49 64.37 -12.82
N ASN A 55 22.62 65.21 -12.25
CA ASN A 55 21.37 64.76 -11.64
C ASN A 55 20.36 64.25 -12.67
N GLU A 56 20.28 64.88 -13.83
CA GLU A 56 19.45 64.39 -14.93
C GLU A 56 19.92 63.01 -15.44
N GLN A 57 21.23 62.82 -15.61
CA GLN A 57 21.79 61.54 -16.02
C GLN A 57 21.54 60.45 -14.98
N ARG A 58 21.71 60.76 -13.68
CA ARG A 58 21.37 59.83 -12.59
C ARG A 58 19.90 59.47 -12.57
N SER A 59 19.02 60.45 -12.81
CA SER A 59 17.57 60.22 -12.89
C SER A 59 17.20 59.26 -14.02
N LYS A 60 17.78 59.43 -15.22
CA LYS A 60 17.57 58.52 -16.35
C LYS A 60 18.03 57.08 -16.04
N LEU A 61 19.22 56.93 -15.45
CA LEU A 61 19.73 55.61 -15.05
C LEU A 61 18.84 54.91 -14.02
N LEU A 62 18.30 55.66 -13.04
CA LEU A 62 17.38 55.10 -12.05
C LEU A 62 16.06 54.67 -12.69
N VAL A 63 15.51 55.47 -13.61
CA VAL A 63 14.27 55.12 -14.33
C VAL A 63 14.47 53.85 -15.17
N ASP A 64 15.60 53.73 -15.86
CA ASP A 64 15.91 52.55 -16.68
C ASP A 64 16.11 51.30 -15.82
N ALA A 65 16.81 51.42 -14.69
CA ALA A 65 16.98 50.32 -13.73
C ALA A 65 15.64 49.86 -13.13
N VAL A 66 14.76 50.79 -12.77
CA VAL A 66 13.41 50.47 -12.27
C VAL A 66 12.57 49.78 -13.35
N LYS A 67 12.67 50.22 -14.60
CA LYS A 67 11.97 49.60 -15.73
C LYS A 67 12.45 48.16 -15.96
N GLN A 68 13.76 47.93 -15.91
CA GLN A 68 14.35 46.59 -16.01
C GLN A 68 13.89 45.69 -14.86
N MET A 69 13.96 46.16 -13.61
CA MET A 69 13.51 45.38 -12.45
C MET A 69 12.03 45.01 -12.53
N ARG A 70 11.19 45.90 -13.06
CA ARG A 70 9.76 45.60 -13.25
C ARG A 70 9.58 44.50 -14.28
N GLN A 71 10.29 44.58 -15.41
CA GLN A 71 10.22 43.57 -16.46
C GLN A 71 10.73 42.20 -16.00
N GLU A 72 11.85 42.15 -15.27
CA GLU A 72 12.38 40.90 -14.71
C GLU A 72 11.42 40.28 -13.68
N ASN A 73 10.80 41.10 -12.82
CA ASN A 73 9.79 40.64 -11.87
C ASN A 73 8.51 40.14 -12.57
N ASP A 74 8.06 40.80 -13.63
CA ASP A 74 6.89 40.36 -14.40
C ASP A 74 7.15 38.99 -15.08
N VAL A 75 8.35 38.79 -15.65
CA VAL A 75 8.74 37.50 -16.24
C VAL A 75 8.86 36.40 -15.18
N SER A 76 9.50 36.69 -14.05
CA SER A 76 9.66 35.73 -12.95
C SER A 76 8.32 35.34 -12.34
N SER A 77 7.43 36.32 -12.08
CA SER A 77 6.10 36.07 -11.54
C SER A 77 5.24 35.23 -12.48
N LYS A 78 5.32 35.48 -13.80
CA LYS A 78 4.64 34.65 -14.81
C LYS A 78 5.18 33.23 -14.84
N ALA A 79 6.49 33.04 -14.80
CA ALA A 79 7.11 31.71 -14.75
C ALA A 79 6.72 30.93 -13.48
N LEU A 80 6.58 31.63 -12.34
CA LEU A 80 6.10 31.03 -11.10
C LEU A 80 4.61 30.66 -11.17
N GLN A 81 3.78 31.51 -11.77
CA GLN A 81 2.37 31.20 -12.01
C GLN A 81 2.21 29.99 -12.94
N ASP A 82 2.93 29.95 -14.06
CA ASP A 82 2.91 28.82 -14.99
C ASP A 82 3.36 27.52 -14.29
N LYS A 83 4.41 27.57 -13.45
CA LYS A 83 4.84 26.40 -12.66
C LYS A 83 3.81 25.99 -11.62
N LEU A 84 3.15 26.94 -10.96
CA LEU A 84 2.10 26.66 -9.99
C LEU A 84 0.88 26.02 -10.66
N GLU A 85 0.49 26.53 -11.84
CA GLU A 85 -0.59 25.98 -12.65
C GLU A 85 -0.24 24.56 -13.14
N VAL A 86 0.98 24.34 -13.61
CA VAL A 86 1.48 23.00 -13.99
C VAL A 86 1.49 22.06 -12.79
N MET A 87 1.89 22.50 -11.59
CA MET A 87 1.82 21.64 -10.39
C MET A 87 0.38 21.35 -9.95
N ASN A 88 -0.54 22.30 -10.14
CA ASN A 88 -1.94 22.13 -9.77
C ASN A 88 -2.69 21.23 -10.77
N ASN A 89 -2.34 21.32 -12.05
CA ASN A 89 -2.94 20.52 -13.14
C ASN A 89 -2.19 19.21 -13.40
N SER A 90 -0.96 19.06 -12.89
CA SER A 90 -0.25 17.78 -12.90
C SER A 90 -1.02 16.79 -12.03
N PRO A 91 -1.43 15.63 -12.56
CA PRO A 91 -2.10 14.63 -11.76
C PRO A 91 -1.19 14.25 -10.60
N GLN A 92 -1.56 14.63 -9.38
CA GLN A 92 -0.93 14.08 -8.18
C GLN A 92 -0.98 12.58 -8.36
N LYS A 93 0.18 11.94 -8.42
CA LYS A 93 0.31 10.50 -8.57
C LYS A 93 -0.35 9.89 -7.33
N LYS A 94 -1.65 9.63 -7.43
CA LYS A 94 -2.45 9.01 -6.39
C LYS A 94 -1.94 7.59 -6.32
N LEU A 95 -0.89 7.38 -5.53
CA LEU A 95 -0.57 6.09 -4.99
C LEU A 95 -1.79 5.69 -4.18
N VAL A 96 -2.73 5.03 -4.84
CA VAL A 96 -3.76 4.23 -4.20
C VAL A 96 -3.03 3.00 -3.67
N THR A 97 -2.19 3.23 -2.65
CA THR A 97 -1.85 2.19 -1.70
C THR A 97 -3.18 1.82 -1.06
N HIS A 98 -3.76 0.71 -1.50
CA HIS A 98 -4.79 0.02 -0.75
C HIS A 98 -4.16 -0.41 0.57
N ARG A 99 -4.13 0.51 1.55
CA ARG A 99 -4.00 0.10 2.94
C ARG A 99 -5.25 -0.71 3.22
N PHE A 100 -5.10 -2.03 3.24
CA PHE A 100 -6.07 -2.90 3.85
C PHE A 100 -6.08 -2.55 5.33
N GLU A 101 -6.98 -1.65 5.73
CA GLU A 101 -7.28 -1.46 7.14
C GLU A 101 -7.95 -2.77 7.63
N PRO A 102 -7.34 -3.50 8.57
CA PRO A 102 -7.92 -4.73 9.12
C PRO A 102 -9.22 -4.47 9.90
N THR A 103 -9.65 -3.21 10.01
CA THR A 103 -10.85 -2.73 10.69
C THR A 103 -12.07 -2.53 9.78
N SER A 104 -12.01 -2.89 8.50
CA SER A 104 -13.21 -2.84 7.67
C SER A 104 -14.19 -3.96 8.07
N LYS A 105 -15.48 -3.62 8.23
CA LYS A 105 -16.54 -4.56 8.61
C LYS A 105 -16.56 -5.83 7.76
N ASN A 106 -16.24 -5.71 6.47
CA ASN A 106 -16.22 -6.84 5.53
C ASN A 106 -15.03 -7.77 5.76
N VAL A 107 -13.84 -7.24 6.09
CA VAL A 107 -12.66 -8.07 6.41
C VAL A 107 -12.86 -8.80 7.75
N LEU A 108 -13.48 -8.15 8.74
CA LEU A 108 -13.82 -8.80 10.01
C LEU A 108 -14.86 -9.92 9.81
N LEU A 109 -15.91 -9.67 9.01
CA LEU A 109 -16.89 -10.70 8.65
C LEU A 109 -16.25 -11.84 7.86
N PHE A 110 -15.28 -11.55 6.99
CA PHE A 110 -14.55 -12.56 6.24
C PHE A 110 -13.68 -13.44 7.14
N ILE A 111 -12.94 -12.84 8.09
CA ILE A 111 -12.15 -13.58 9.09
C ILE A 111 -13.07 -14.40 10.00
N GLY A 112 -14.20 -13.84 10.43
CA GLY A 112 -15.19 -14.57 11.22
C GLY A 112 -15.81 -15.73 10.45
N GLY A 113 -16.13 -15.53 9.17
CA GLY A 113 -16.65 -16.57 8.27
C GLY A 113 -15.63 -17.67 8.01
N LEU A 114 -14.35 -17.33 7.83
CA LEU A 114 -13.25 -18.29 7.71
C LEU A 114 -13.05 -19.09 9.00
N ALA A 115 -13.08 -18.43 10.16
CA ALA A 115 -12.97 -19.13 11.44
C ALA A 115 -14.15 -20.08 11.66
N LEU A 116 -15.37 -19.64 11.35
CA LEU A 116 -16.57 -20.45 11.47
C LEU A 116 -16.55 -21.64 10.50
N SER A 117 -16.09 -21.45 9.25
CA SER A 117 -15.99 -22.55 8.28
C SER A 117 -14.96 -23.60 8.72
N LEU A 118 -13.83 -23.18 9.31
CA LEU A 118 -12.85 -24.09 9.88
C LEU A 118 -13.42 -24.90 11.06
N VAL A 119 -14.15 -24.24 11.97
CA VAL A 119 -14.79 -24.93 13.11
C VAL A 119 -15.82 -25.95 12.61
N ILE A 120 -16.67 -25.58 11.66
CA ILE A 120 -17.66 -26.50 11.07
C ILE A 120 -16.96 -27.64 10.34
N SER A 121 -15.86 -27.38 9.65
CA SER A 121 -15.08 -28.42 8.95
C SER A 121 -14.48 -29.44 9.93
N ILE A 122 -13.87 -28.97 11.02
CA ILE A 122 -13.31 -29.86 12.06
C ILE A 122 -14.44 -30.62 12.77
N TRP A 123 -15.54 -29.93 13.10
CA TRP A 123 -16.69 -30.55 13.75
C TRP A 123 -17.32 -31.64 12.88
N GLY A 124 -17.58 -31.33 11.61
CA GLY A 124 -18.16 -32.28 10.65
C GLY A 124 -17.29 -33.51 10.45
N ASN A 125 -15.97 -33.31 10.30
CA ASN A 125 -15.02 -34.42 10.20
C ASN A 125 -14.98 -35.26 11.50
N LEU A 126 -15.03 -34.62 12.67
CA LEU A 126 -15.04 -35.31 13.96
C LEU A 126 -16.34 -36.08 14.20
N THR A 127 -17.50 -35.51 13.85
CA THR A 127 -18.79 -36.21 13.96
C THR A 127 -18.86 -37.38 13.01
N GLN A 128 -18.36 -37.22 11.78
CA GLN A 128 -18.30 -38.31 10.81
C GLN A 128 -17.36 -39.43 11.26
N TRP A 129 -16.20 -39.09 11.84
CA TRP A 129 -15.30 -40.08 12.42
C TRP A 129 -15.96 -40.85 13.58
N ARG A 130 -16.68 -40.15 14.48
CA ARG A 130 -17.44 -40.80 15.55
C ARG A 130 -18.50 -41.75 15.03
N GLU A 131 -19.33 -41.30 14.08
CA GLU A 131 -20.34 -42.16 13.47
C GLU A 131 -19.71 -43.39 12.83
N HIS A 132 -18.59 -43.23 12.12
CA HIS A 132 -17.92 -44.36 11.48
C HIS A 132 -17.40 -45.39 12.50
N GLN A 133 -16.84 -44.93 13.62
CA GLN A 133 -16.43 -45.80 14.72
C GLN A 133 -17.63 -46.54 15.34
N ASP A 134 -18.76 -45.86 15.52
CA ASP A 134 -19.99 -46.47 16.06
C ASP A 134 -20.55 -47.57 15.13
N TRP A 135 -20.49 -47.37 13.81
CA TRP A 135 -20.88 -48.38 12.82
C TRP A 135 -19.97 -49.61 12.85
N GLU A 136 -18.66 -49.41 12.89
CA GLU A 136 -17.69 -50.51 12.98
C GLU A 136 -17.85 -51.31 14.27
N GLU A 137 -18.12 -50.63 15.39
CA GLU A 137 -18.33 -51.26 16.68
C GLU A 137 -19.63 -52.08 16.72
N ALA A 138 -20.73 -51.54 16.19
CA ALA A 138 -22.00 -52.26 16.10
C ALA A 138 -21.92 -53.48 15.15
N ASP A 139 -21.21 -53.33 14.04
CA ASP A 139 -20.96 -54.42 13.08
C ASP A 139 -20.10 -55.52 13.70
N LEU A 140 -18.98 -55.17 14.35
CA LEU A 140 -18.12 -56.12 15.03
C LEU A 140 -18.88 -56.84 16.16
N LYS A 141 -19.70 -56.12 16.93
CA LYS A 141 -20.57 -56.71 17.96
C LYS A 141 -21.54 -57.72 17.37
N TYR A 142 -22.15 -57.42 16.22
CA TYR A 142 -23.04 -58.35 15.52
C TYR A 142 -22.29 -59.60 15.02
N ARG A 143 -21.14 -59.43 14.38
CA ARG A 143 -20.31 -60.55 13.89
C ARG A 143 -19.77 -61.42 15.02
N ALA A 144 -19.29 -60.81 16.11
CA ALA A 144 -18.83 -61.53 17.30
C ALA A 144 -19.96 -62.33 17.96
N LEU A 145 -21.16 -61.76 18.06
CA LEU A 145 -22.33 -62.50 18.52
C LEU A 145 -22.65 -63.68 17.61
N LYS A 146 -22.59 -63.52 16.28
CA LYS A 146 -22.82 -64.61 15.32
C LYS A 146 -21.83 -65.77 15.46
N MET A 147 -20.58 -65.48 15.85
CA MET A 147 -19.58 -66.49 16.18
C MET A 147 -19.94 -67.26 17.47
N VAL A 148 -20.46 -66.57 18.50
CA VAL A 148 -20.79 -67.16 19.82
C VAL A 148 -22.22 -67.75 19.90
N LEU A 149 -23.08 -67.42 18.94
CA LEU A 149 -24.51 -67.78 18.95
C LEU A 149 -24.88 -69.28 18.94
N PRO A 150 -24.04 -70.28 18.59
CA PRO A 150 -24.48 -71.67 18.71
C PRO A 150 -24.56 -72.18 20.17
N SER A 151 -24.26 -71.37 21.20
CA SER A 151 -24.27 -71.86 22.58
C SER A 151 -24.83 -70.83 23.59
N ASN A 152 -25.61 -71.32 24.56
CA ASN A 152 -26.08 -70.59 25.75
C ASN A 152 -24.89 -70.31 26.71
N ASP A 153 -23.89 -69.60 26.20
CA ASP A 153 -22.55 -69.56 26.75
C ASP A 153 -22.29 -68.26 27.54
N PRO A 154 -21.62 -68.30 28.71
CA PRO A 154 -21.13 -67.12 29.43
C PRO A 154 -20.35 -66.11 28.56
N ASN A 155 -19.85 -66.52 27.39
CA ASN A 155 -19.20 -65.67 26.39
C ASN A 155 -20.08 -64.51 25.86
N ILE A 156 -21.41 -64.65 25.78
CA ILE A 156 -22.29 -63.53 25.35
C ILE A 156 -22.26 -62.40 26.39
N ARG A 157 -22.33 -62.77 27.67
CA ARG A 157 -22.25 -61.82 28.79
C ARG A 157 -20.87 -61.17 28.87
N TYR A 158 -19.81 -61.89 28.47
CA TYR A 158 -18.46 -61.37 28.37
C TYR A 158 -18.34 -60.30 27.27
N ILE A 159 -18.85 -60.58 26.06
CA ILE A 159 -18.86 -59.62 24.94
C ILE A 159 -19.69 -58.39 25.30
N GLU A 160 -20.90 -58.56 25.84
CA GLU A 160 -21.76 -57.43 26.21
C GLU A 160 -21.11 -56.51 27.25
N LYS A 161 -20.43 -57.09 28.25
CA LYS A 161 -19.74 -56.34 29.30
C LYS A 161 -18.59 -55.52 28.72
N HIS A 162 -17.78 -56.10 27.83
CA HIS A 162 -16.59 -55.44 27.29
C HIS A 162 -16.86 -54.45 26.14
N PHE A 163 -18.04 -54.52 25.52
CA PHE A 163 -18.47 -53.49 24.56
C PHE A 163 -19.22 -52.33 25.22
N ASN A 164 -20.05 -52.57 26.25
CA ASN A 164 -20.95 -51.54 26.78
C ASN A 164 -20.58 -51.00 28.18
N VAL A 165 -20.08 -51.86 29.08
CA VAL A 165 -19.94 -51.52 30.53
C VAL A 165 -18.49 -51.25 30.93
N GLN A 166 -17.53 -52.04 30.43
CA GLN A 166 -16.10 -51.92 30.69
C GLN A 166 -15.35 -52.05 29.36
N ARG A 167 -15.38 -50.97 28.57
CA ARG A 167 -14.68 -50.91 27.28
C ARG A 167 -13.19 -51.19 27.47
N ASP A 168 -12.72 -52.24 26.80
CA ASP A 168 -11.33 -52.66 26.79
C ASP A 168 -10.92 -52.91 25.33
N GLU A 169 -10.14 -51.98 24.79
CA GLU A 169 -9.76 -51.97 23.38
C GLU A 169 -8.91 -53.20 23.02
N ASP A 170 -8.08 -53.70 23.94
CA ASP A 170 -7.26 -54.90 23.72
C ASP A 170 -8.12 -56.16 23.60
N ILE A 171 -9.27 -56.19 24.28
CA ILE A 171 -10.24 -57.29 24.18
C ILE A 171 -11.04 -57.17 22.88
N ILE A 172 -11.41 -55.97 22.47
CA ILE A 172 -12.12 -55.70 21.20
C ILE A 172 -11.24 -56.12 20.01
N ASP A 173 -9.95 -55.79 20.02
CA ASP A 173 -9.00 -56.19 18.96
C ASP A 173 -8.78 -57.72 18.89
N LYS A 174 -8.72 -58.37 20.06
CA LYS A 174 -8.68 -59.84 20.12
C LYS A 174 -9.95 -60.46 19.56
N LEU A 175 -11.11 -59.90 19.88
CA LEU A 175 -12.39 -60.36 19.33
C LEU A 175 -12.47 -60.15 17.82
N ARG A 176 -11.98 -59.03 17.30
CA ARG A 176 -11.86 -58.78 15.85
C ARG A 176 -11.05 -59.87 15.16
N THR A 177 -9.86 -60.17 15.70
CA THR A 177 -8.99 -61.23 15.17
C THR A 177 -9.67 -62.60 15.24
N GLN A 178 -10.39 -62.90 16.33
CA GLN A 178 -11.10 -64.17 16.47
C GLN A 178 -12.26 -64.31 15.48
N VAL A 179 -13.03 -63.24 15.26
CA VAL A 179 -14.09 -63.18 14.26
C VAL A 179 -13.52 -63.39 12.87
N ASP A 180 -12.43 -62.71 12.52
CA ASP A 180 -11.79 -62.84 11.20
C ASP A 180 -11.31 -64.28 10.94
N VAL A 181 -10.67 -64.92 11.93
CA VAL A 181 -10.23 -66.33 11.84
C VAL A 181 -11.43 -67.28 11.72
N TYR A 182 -12.52 -67.03 12.45
CA TYR A 182 -13.72 -67.84 12.37
C TYR A 182 -14.39 -67.73 11.00
N GLU A 183 -14.57 -66.51 10.48
CA GLU A 183 -15.17 -66.26 9.17
C GLU A 183 -14.34 -66.89 8.04
N ASP A 184 -13.01 -66.76 8.11
CA ASP A 184 -12.09 -67.41 7.18
C ASP A 184 -12.20 -68.94 7.24
N SER A 185 -12.24 -69.51 8.44
CA SER A 185 -12.43 -70.95 8.63
C SER A 185 -13.78 -71.44 8.08
N VAL A 186 -14.87 -70.71 8.31
CA VAL A 186 -16.21 -71.05 7.80
C VAL A 186 -16.23 -70.98 6.27
N TYR A 187 -15.62 -69.94 5.69
CA TYR A 187 -15.49 -69.79 4.25
C TYR A 187 -14.70 -70.95 3.63
N HIS A 188 -13.54 -71.27 4.20
CA HIS A 188 -12.70 -72.36 3.73
C HIS A 188 -13.40 -73.72 3.85
N TYR A 189 -14.09 -73.98 4.96
CA TYR A 189 -14.87 -75.19 5.13
C TYR A 189 -15.95 -75.32 4.05
N HIS A 190 -16.73 -74.26 3.81
CA HIS A 190 -17.79 -74.29 2.79
C HIS A 190 -17.21 -74.53 1.39
N LYS A 191 -16.11 -73.85 1.06
CA LYS A 191 -15.38 -74.06 -0.21
C LYS A 191 -14.87 -75.50 -0.35
N MET A 192 -14.35 -76.08 0.73
CA MET A 192 -13.90 -77.48 0.71
C MET A 192 -15.06 -78.45 0.49
N VAL A 193 -16.20 -78.23 1.13
CA VAL A 193 -17.41 -79.04 0.95
C VAL A 193 -17.94 -78.96 -0.48
N GLU A 194 -17.94 -77.77 -1.08
CA GLU A 194 -18.36 -77.58 -2.47
C GLU A 194 -17.42 -78.30 -3.45
N ILE A 195 -16.10 -78.12 -3.28
CA ILE A 195 -15.10 -78.81 -4.09
C ILE A 195 -15.17 -80.32 -3.93
N ALA A 196 -15.38 -80.83 -2.71
CA ALA A 196 -15.53 -82.25 -2.45
C ALA A 196 -16.78 -82.81 -3.15
N SER A 197 -17.91 -82.10 -3.06
CA SER A 197 -19.16 -82.47 -3.72
C SER A 197 -19.01 -82.48 -5.25
N TYR A 198 -18.30 -81.48 -5.81
CA TYR A 198 -18.00 -81.43 -7.23
C TYR A 198 -17.11 -82.60 -7.70
N LYS A 199 -16.01 -82.86 -6.98
CA LYS A 199 -15.10 -83.97 -7.29
C LYS A 199 -15.80 -85.33 -7.20
N ASP A 200 -16.65 -85.51 -6.19
CA ASP A 200 -17.44 -86.73 -6.03
C ASP A 200 -18.44 -86.92 -7.18
N SER A 201 -19.07 -85.83 -7.66
CA SER A 201 -19.96 -85.89 -8.83
C SER A 201 -19.23 -86.35 -10.11
N ILE A 202 -18.00 -85.86 -10.34
CA ILE A 202 -17.17 -86.28 -11.48
C ILE A 202 -16.74 -87.74 -11.33
N ALA A 203 -16.31 -88.16 -10.14
CA ALA A 203 -15.91 -89.53 -9.89
C ALA A 203 -17.06 -90.51 -10.18
N ARG A 204 -18.28 -90.17 -9.74
CA ARG A 204 -19.48 -90.97 -10.04
C ARG A 204 -19.77 -91.06 -11.53
N GLN A 205 -19.64 -89.95 -12.27
CA GLN A 205 -19.81 -89.95 -13.73
C GLN A 205 -18.77 -90.85 -14.43
N LEU A 206 -17.49 -90.75 -14.06
CA LEU A 206 -16.43 -91.58 -14.64
C LEU A 206 -16.61 -93.07 -14.35
N ILE A 207 -17.07 -93.42 -13.15
CA ILE A 207 -17.38 -94.82 -12.79
C ILE A 207 -18.52 -95.36 -13.66
N ASP A 208 -19.59 -94.58 -13.84
CA ASP A 208 -20.71 -94.97 -14.70
C ASP A 208 -20.26 -95.17 -16.15
N GLU A 209 -19.47 -94.23 -16.70
CA GLU A 209 -18.95 -94.32 -18.06
C GLU A 209 -18.03 -95.54 -18.25
N SER A 210 -17.11 -95.78 -17.31
CA SER A 210 -16.26 -96.97 -17.31
C SER A 210 -17.07 -98.28 -17.28
N ASN A 211 -18.11 -98.35 -16.44
CA ASN A 211 -19.00 -99.51 -16.38
C ASN A 211 -19.75 -99.72 -17.70
N ARG A 212 -20.23 -98.64 -18.33
CA ARG A 212 -20.88 -98.69 -19.65
C ARG A 212 -19.94 -99.23 -20.71
N ILE A 213 -18.69 -98.76 -20.76
CA ILE A 213 -17.66 -99.26 -21.70
C ILE A 213 -17.40 -100.75 -21.45
N LYS A 214 -17.20 -101.16 -20.19
CA LYS A 214 -16.96 -102.57 -19.83
C LYS A 214 -18.10 -103.49 -20.30
N MET A 215 -19.36 -103.07 -20.12
CA MET A 215 -20.51 -103.82 -20.62
C MET A 215 -20.52 -103.94 -22.15
N GLN A 216 -20.20 -102.86 -22.87
CA GLN A 216 -20.11 -102.90 -24.33
C GLN A 216 -19.00 -103.83 -24.82
N VAL A 217 -17.82 -103.82 -24.19
CA VAL A 217 -16.72 -104.72 -24.53
C VAL A 217 -17.08 -106.18 -24.27
N ASN A 218 -17.67 -106.48 -23.11
CA ASN A 218 -18.08 -107.86 -22.77
C ASN A 218 -19.18 -108.39 -23.70
N ARG A 219 -20.10 -107.53 -24.16
CA ARG A 219 -21.10 -107.91 -25.18
C ARG A 219 -20.47 -108.22 -26.54
N LYS A 220 -19.40 -107.53 -26.93
CA LYS A 220 -18.69 -107.79 -28.20
C LYS A 220 -17.83 -109.06 -28.19
N LYS A 221 -17.50 -109.60 -27.01
CA LYS A 221 -16.69 -110.83 -26.85
C LYS A 221 -17.54 -112.11 -26.80
N LYS A 222 -18.86 -112.00 -26.77
CA LYS A 222 -19.81 -113.12 -26.72
C LYS A 222 -20.46 -113.27 -28.08
#